data_AF-A0AAW7HNA2-F1
#
_entry.id   AF-A0AAW7HNA2-F1
#
_cell.length_a   1.000
_cell.length_b   1.000
_cell.length_c   1.000
_cell.angle_alpha   90.00
_cell.angle_beta   90.00
_cell.angle_gamma   90.00
#
_symmetry.space_group_name_H-M   'P 1'
#
loop_
_entity.id
_entity.type
_entity.pdbx_description
1 polymer ?
#
loop_
_entity_poly.entity_id
_entity_poly.type
_entity_poly.pdbx_seq_one_letter_code
_entity_poly.pdbx_strand_id
1 'polypeptide(L)'
;MTPPVEAALTFQTFADSASQSMPFYGRVPLGFSEWMCIARVMVSFLEQVTRHPSAGSHLFCEAMGVDLSQLQASSLGLPFEYGTPSERAGLLGQAWVIMQAGPERFVESAAEAKLPVTSFPLPAVSVPDILHQMLSVLTNTPHKPGHMGLKRTHSPQEVWRRWHRLQRRTHRNGI
;
A
#
# COMPACT_ATOMS: atom_id res chain seq x y z
N MET A 1 6.63 21.58 8.47
CA MET A 1 5.84 20.55 7.78
C MET A 1 5.25 21.20 6.54
N THR A 2 5.55 20.67 5.37
CA THR A 2 5.01 21.14 4.09
C THR A 2 3.52 20.77 3.99
N PRO A 3 2.64 21.67 3.51
CA PRO A 3 1.24 21.35 3.32
C PRO A 3 1.07 20.18 2.33
N PRO A 4 0.08 19.29 2.53
CA PRO A 4 -0.08 18.07 1.73
C PRO A 4 -0.21 18.33 0.23
N VAL A 5 -0.80 19.47 -0.15
CA VAL A 5 -0.94 19.91 -1.55
C VAL A 5 0.41 20.20 -2.20
N GLU A 6 1.36 20.79 -1.46
CA GLU A 6 2.70 21.12 -1.98
C GLU A 6 3.56 19.86 -2.15
N ALA A 7 3.47 18.93 -1.19
CA ALA A 7 4.14 17.64 -1.29
C ALA A 7 3.58 16.79 -2.46
N ALA A 8 2.26 16.78 -2.64
CA ALA A 8 1.61 16.11 -3.76
C ALA A 8 1.99 16.74 -5.12
N LEU A 9 2.07 18.07 -5.19
CA LEU A 9 2.51 18.76 -6.39
C LEU A 9 3.98 18.45 -6.72
N THR A 10 4.83 18.36 -5.71
CA THR A 10 6.23 17.97 -5.85
C THR A 10 6.34 16.54 -6.37
N PHE A 11 5.55 15.61 -5.82
CA PHE A 11 5.44 14.24 -6.33
C PHE A 11 5.05 14.23 -7.81
N GLN A 12 4.01 14.98 -8.18
CA GLN A 12 3.51 15.00 -9.56
C GLN A 12 4.56 15.57 -10.52
N THR A 13 5.17 16.71 -10.15
CA THR A 13 6.20 17.35 -10.96
C THR A 13 7.41 16.44 -11.15
N PHE A 14 7.81 15.72 -10.09
CA PHE A 14 8.84 14.71 -10.18
C PHE A 14 8.44 13.58 -11.11
N ALA A 15 7.25 13.00 -10.94
CA ALA A 15 6.75 11.91 -11.79
C ALA A 15 6.70 12.31 -13.27
N ASP A 16 6.25 13.52 -13.59
CA ASP A 16 6.19 14.05 -14.95
C ASP A 16 7.60 14.15 -15.56
N SER A 17 8.59 14.62 -14.79
CA SER A 17 10.00 14.66 -15.24
C SER A 17 10.65 13.27 -15.34
N ALA A 18 10.29 12.36 -14.43
CA ALA A 18 10.77 10.98 -14.37
C ALA A 18 10.26 10.16 -15.55
N SER A 19 9.09 10.50 -16.10
CA SER A 19 8.55 9.83 -17.29
C SER A 19 9.46 9.97 -18.54
N GLN A 20 10.32 10.98 -18.55
CA GLN A 20 11.26 11.27 -19.63
C GLN A 20 12.71 10.88 -19.29
N SER A 21 12.94 10.27 -18.13
CA SER A 21 14.28 9.95 -17.62
C SER A 21 14.31 8.62 -16.83
N MET A 22 15.45 8.28 -16.23
CA MET A 22 15.52 7.17 -15.27
C MET A 22 15.43 7.72 -13.85
N PRO A 23 14.28 7.57 -13.17
CA PRO A 23 14.19 7.95 -11.76
C PRO A 23 15.05 7.05 -10.89
N PHE A 24 15.39 7.58 -9.72
CA PHE A 24 16.07 6.84 -8.67
C PHE A 24 15.13 6.61 -7.50
N TYR A 25 15.30 5.47 -6.83
CA TYR A 25 14.79 5.25 -5.49
C TYR A 25 15.96 4.99 -4.55
N GLY A 26 16.28 5.99 -3.72
CA GLY A 26 17.58 6.05 -3.05
C GLY A 26 18.71 6.06 -4.08
N ARG A 27 19.58 5.05 -4.05
CA ARG A 27 20.70 4.89 -4.99
C ARG A 27 20.40 3.95 -6.16
N VAL A 28 19.21 3.36 -6.21
CA VAL A 28 18.85 2.37 -7.23
C VAL A 28 18.20 3.06 -8.42
N PRO A 29 18.80 2.98 -9.63
CA PRO A 29 18.14 3.46 -10.84
C PRO A 29 16.99 2.51 -11.20
N LEU A 30 15.85 3.07 -11.59
CA LEU A 30 14.64 2.31 -11.91
C LEU A 30 14.08 2.75 -13.27
N GLY A 31 13.41 1.81 -13.95
CA GLY A 31 12.48 2.18 -15.00
C GLY A 31 11.30 2.98 -14.44
N PHE A 32 10.75 3.89 -15.23
CA PHE A 32 9.59 4.69 -14.79
C PHE A 32 8.40 3.82 -14.34
N SER A 33 8.15 2.70 -15.03
CA SER A 33 7.09 1.74 -14.64
C SER A 33 7.36 1.09 -13.28
N GLU A 34 8.61 0.77 -12.97
CA GLU A 34 9.01 0.20 -11.68
C GLU A 34 8.87 1.23 -10.56
N TRP A 35 9.30 2.47 -10.81
CA TRP A 35 9.13 3.57 -9.88
C TRP A 35 7.65 3.86 -9.58
N MET A 36 6.79 3.87 -10.61
CA MET A 36 5.34 4.00 -10.46
C MET A 36 4.72 2.82 -9.72
N CYS A 37 5.24 1.61 -9.93
CA CYS A 37 4.83 0.42 -9.19
C CYS A 37 5.10 0.58 -7.68
N ILE A 38 6.29 1.04 -7.31
CA ILE A 38 6.66 1.32 -5.91
C ILE A 38 5.76 2.42 -5.34
N ALA A 39 5.58 3.53 -6.05
CA ALA A 39 4.71 4.62 -5.62
C ALA A 39 3.29 4.13 -5.32
N ARG A 40 2.73 3.28 -6.20
CA ARG A 40 1.41 2.70 -6.02
C ARG A 40 1.33 1.80 -4.79
N VAL A 41 2.36 1.00 -4.52
CA VAL A 41 2.43 0.17 -3.31
C VAL A 41 2.44 1.03 -2.06
N MET A 42 3.17 2.15 -2.05
CA MET A 42 3.20 3.08 -0.91
C MET A 42 1.84 3.74 -0.69
N VAL A 43 1.18 4.19 -1.75
CA VAL A 43 -0.19 4.73 -1.67
C VAL A 43 -1.15 3.68 -1.10
N SER A 44 -1.13 2.45 -1.61
CA SER A 44 -2.01 1.38 -1.12
C SER A 44 -1.73 0.99 0.33
N PHE A 45 -0.47 1.01 0.76
CA PHE A 45 -0.10 0.84 2.17
C PHE A 45 -0.74 1.95 3.01
N LEU A 46 -0.58 3.23 2.63
CA LEU A 46 -1.14 4.35 3.38
C LEU A 46 -2.67 4.30 3.43
N GLU A 47 -3.34 3.92 2.33
CA GLU A 47 -4.78 3.65 2.34
C GLU A 47 -5.14 2.56 3.36
N GLN A 48 -4.38 1.48 3.43
CA GLN A 48 -4.58 0.42 4.41
C GLN A 48 -4.36 0.91 5.85
N VAL A 49 -3.35 1.75 6.09
CA VAL A 49 -3.11 2.36 7.41
C VAL A 49 -4.28 3.22 7.85
N THR A 50 -4.88 4.02 6.95
CA THR A 50 -6.05 4.83 7.30
C THR A 50 -7.28 3.99 7.64
N ARG A 51 -7.45 2.82 7.01
CA ARG A 51 -8.61 1.95 7.21
C ARG A 51 -8.46 1.01 8.40
N HIS A 52 -7.24 0.51 8.60
CA HIS A 52 -6.91 -0.53 9.58
C HIS A 52 -5.59 -0.19 10.28
N PRO A 53 -5.57 0.87 11.11
CA PRO A 53 -4.37 1.25 11.83
C PRO A 53 -3.95 0.14 12.79
N SER A 54 -2.65 -0.09 12.88
CA SER A 54 -2.01 -1.02 13.81
C SER A 54 -0.85 -0.32 14.50
N ALA A 55 -0.43 -0.80 15.67
CA ALA A 55 0.73 -0.25 16.36
C ALA A 55 1.99 -0.25 15.47
N GLY A 56 2.22 -1.33 14.72
CA GLY A 56 3.34 -1.42 13.78
C GLY A 56 3.26 -0.39 12.65
N SER A 57 2.08 -0.20 12.03
CA SER A 57 1.92 0.82 10.99
C SER A 57 2.10 2.24 11.51
N HIS A 58 1.68 2.54 12.75
CA HIS A 58 1.94 3.83 13.37
C HIS A 58 3.44 4.06 13.60
N LEU A 59 4.13 3.09 14.20
CA LEU A 59 5.57 3.17 14.44
C LEU A 59 6.36 3.35 13.14
N PHE A 60 6.00 2.58 12.10
CA PHE A 60 6.62 2.73 10.79
C PHE A 60 6.39 4.13 10.20
N CYS A 61 5.15 4.61 10.20
CA CYS A 61 4.84 5.93 9.65
C CYS A 61 5.58 7.04 10.41
N GLU A 62 5.64 6.97 11.73
CA GLU A 62 6.41 7.91 12.55
C GLU A 62 7.91 7.88 12.20
N ALA A 63 8.51 6.69 12.12
CA ALA A 63 9.91 6.52 11.77
C ALA A 63 10.25 7.04 10.36
N MET A 64 9.31 6.92 9.42
CA MET A 64 9.44 7.43 8.06
C MET A 64 9.18 8.95 7.94
N GLY A 65 8.65 9.58 9.00
CA GLY A 65 8.26 11.00 8.98
C GLY A 65 6.93 11.27 8.28
N VAL A 66 6.08 10.24 8.16
CA VAL A 66 4.73 10.34 7.60
C VAL A 66 3.81 11.01 8.62
N ASP A 67 3.16 12.10 8.19
CA ASP A 67 2.14 12.78 8.96
C ASP A 67 0.77 12.15 8.71
N LEU A 68 0.36 11.26 9.63
CA LEU A 68 -0.93 10.58 9.56
C LEU A 68 -2.13 11.54 9.68
N SER A 69 -1.96 12.75 10.22
CA SER A 69 -3.05 13.73 10.31
C SER A 69 -3.44 14.30 8.95
N GLN A 70 -2.54 14.22 7.96
CA GLN A 70 -2.79 14.62 6.58
C GLN A 70 -3.46 13.52 5.75
N LEU A 71 -3.61 12.32 6.31
CA LEU A 71 -4.29 11.22 5.66
C LEU A 71 -5.76 11.21 6.08
N GLN A 72 -6.65 11.25 5.10
CA GLN A 72 -8.08 11.09 5.31
C GLN A 72 -8.50 9.71 4.85
N ALA A 73 -9.14 8.96 5.74
CA ALA A 73 -9.74 7.68 5.36
C ALA A 73 -10.88 7.95 4.36
N SER A 74 -10.81 7.31 3.19
CA SER A 74 -11.91 7.39 2.22
C SER A 74 -13.19 6.86 2.85
N SER A 75 -14.18 7.73 2.98
CA SER A 75 -15.49 7.39 3.55
C SER A 75 -16.23 6.28 2.80
N LEU A 76 -15.86 6.04 1.53
CA LEU A 76 -16.55 5.11 0.63
C LEU A 76 -15.78 3.79 0.42
N GLY A 77 -14.57 3.65 0.96
CA GLY A 77 -13.72 2.46 0.74
C GLY A 77 -13.38 2.21 -0.73
N LEU A 78 -13.51 3.24 -1.58
CA LEU A 78 -13.26 3.16 -3.00
C LEU A 78 -11.75 3.16 -3.31
N PRO A 79 -11.35 2.74 -4.51
CA PRO A 79 -9.98 2.89 -4.99
C PRO A 79 -9.50 4.35 -4.99
N PHE A 80 -8.20 4.55 -4.86
CA PHE A 80 -7.49 5.83 -4.88
C PHE A 80 -8.01 6.82 -5.93
N GLU A 81 -8.29 6.35 -7.15
CA GLU A 81 -8.70 7.18 -8.29
C GLU A 81 -10.01 7.93 -8.03
N TYR A 82 -10.88 7.37 -7.19
CA TYR A 82 -12.18 7.94 -6.81
C TYR A 82 -12.13 8.83 -5.56
N GLY A 83 -10.97 8.96 -4.92
CA GLY A 83 -10.78 9.91 -3.84
C GLY A 83 -10.97 11.35 -4.32
N THR A 84 -11.45 12.21 -3.42
CA THR A 84 -11.45 13.66 -3.61
C THR A 84 -10.02 14.18 -3.84
N PRO A 85 -9.86 15.34 -4.47
CA PRO A 85 -8.52 15.93 -4.67
C PRO A 85 -7.71 16.06 -3.38
N SER A 86 -8.34 16.38 -2.25
CA SER A 86 -7.67 16.47 -0.94
C SER A 86 -7.22 15.11 -0.41
N GLU A 87 -8.07 14.08 -0.50
CA GLU A 87 -7.71 12.72 -0.09
C GLU A 87 -6.51 12.20 -0.90
N ARG A 88 -6.56 12.38 -2.22
CA ARG A 88 -5.48 11.96 -3.12
C ARG A 88 -4.19 12.74 -2.86
N ALA A 89 -4.28 14.05 -2.63
CA ALA A 89 -3.11 14.87 -2.31
C ALA A 89 -2.45 14.43 -1.00
N GLY A 90 -3.23 14.13 0.05
CA GLY A 90 -2.70 13.58 1.29
C GLY A 90 -1.93 12.28 1.06
N LEU A 91 -2.52 11.33 0.34
CA LEU A 91 -1.89 10.04 0.02
C LEU A 91 -0.61 10.20 -0.81
N LEU A 92 -0.64 10.99 -1.89
CA LEU A 92 0.53 11.22 -2.75
C LEU A 92 1.65 11.95 -2.00
N GLY A 93 1.31 12.98 -1.22
CA GLY A 93 2.28 13.74 -0.44
C GLY A 93 2.98 12.87 0.60
N GLN A 94 2.26 12.01 1.31
CA GLN A 94 2.86 11.11 2.29
C GLN A 94 3.57 9.91 1.64
N ALA A 95 3.10 9.43 0.50
CA ALA A 95 3.84 8.44 -0.29
C ALA A 95 5.18 9.01 -0.77
N TRP A 96 5.21 10.28 -1.17
CA TRP A 96 6.45 10.97 -1.53
C TRP A 96 7.45 11.03 -0.39
N VAL A 97 7.01 11.29 0.84
CA VAL A 97 7.88 11.24 2.03
C VAL A 97 8.55 9.87 2.17
N ILE A 98 7.79 8.79 2.01
CA ILE A 98 8.33 7.42 2.04
C ILE A 98 9.32 7.20 0.88
N MET A 99 9.00 7.66 -0.33
CA MET A 99 9.84 7.48 -1.49
C MET A 99 11.16 8.26 -1.40
N GLN A 100 11.15 9.45 -0.82
CA GLN A 100 12.35 10.26 -0.62
C GLN A 100 13.27 9.71 0.48
N ALA A 101 12.72 8.95 1.42
CA ALA A 101 13.52 8.27 2.45
C ALA A 101 14.40 7.13 1.89
N GLY A 102 14.03 6.59 0.71
CA GLY A 102 14.78 5.51 0.06
C GLY A 102 14.47 4.11 0.60
N PRO A 103 14.94 3.07 -0.11
CA PRO A 103 14.69 1.68 0.24
C PRO A 103 15.40 1.25 1.54
N GLU A 104 16.58 1.81 1.84
CA GLU A 104 17.36 1.43 3.02
C GLU A 104 16.62 1.81 4.31
N ARG A 105 16.16 3.07 4.39
CA ARG A 105 15.41 3.57 5.55
C ARG A 105 14.04 2.90 5.68
N PHE A 106 13.41 2.57 4.55
CA PHE A 106 12.19 1.77 4.55
C PHE A 106 12.44 0.41 5.21
N VAL A 107 13.47 -0.31 4.79
CA VAL A 107 13.79 -1.66 5.27
C VAL A 107 14.07 -1.65 6.78
N GLU A 108 14.89 -0.70 7.23
CA GLU A 108 15.21 -0.52 8.65
C GLU A 108 13.94 -0.25 9.49
N SER A 109 13.15 0.75 9.07
CA SER A 109 11.93 1.15 9.80
C SER A 109 10.87 0.06 9.80
N ALA A 110 10.72 -0.68 8.69
CA ALA A 110 9.74 -1.75 8.55
C ALA A 110 10.09 -2.98 9.42
N ALA A 111 11.38 -3.30 9.51
CA ALA A 111 11.88 -4.37 10.37
C ALA A 111 11.69 -4.04 11.85
N GLU A 112 12.04 -2.82 12.27
CA GLU A 112 11.85 -2.35 13.65
C GLU A 112 10.37 -2.34 14.06
N ALA A 113 9.51 -1.85 13.17
CA ALA A 113 8.06 -1.83 13.36
C ALA A 113 7.39 -3.21 13.26
N LYS A 114 8.14 -4.27 12.88
CA LYS A 114 7.65 -5.64 12.67
C LYS A 114 6.43 -5.69 11.75
N LEU A 115 6.45 -4.90 10.69
CA LEU A 115 5.32 -4.81 9.76
C LEU A 115 5.03 -6.19 9.13
N PRO A 116 3.76 -6.60 9.02
CA PRO A 116 3.42 -7.84 8.36
C PRO A 116 3.47 -7.68 6.84
N VAL A 117 3.83 -8.74 6.12
CA VAL A 117 3.80 -8.76 4.64
C VAL A 117 2.42 -8.35 4.10
N THR A 118 1.35 -8.69 4.82
CA THR A 118 -0.04 -8.36 4.47
C THR A 118 -0.38 -6.86 4.54
N SER A 119 0.52 -6.02 5.05
CA SER A 119 0.36 -4.56 5.00
C SER A 119 0.63 -3.96 3.61
N PHE A 120 1.28 -4.71 2.71
CA PHE A 120 1.62 -4.24 1.38
C PHE A 120 0.92 -5.11 0.32
N PRO A 121 -0.17 -4.61 -0.29
CA PRO A 121 -0.82 -5.32 -1.39
C PRO A 121 0.07 -5.25 -2.64
N LEU A 122 0.78 -6.34 -2.92
CA LEU A 122 1.59 -6.44 -4.12
C LEU A 122 0.73 -6.46 -5.38
N PRO A 123 1.12 -5.74 -6.45
CA PRO A 123 0.51 -5.88 -7.77
C PRO A 123 0.64 -7.32 -8.27
N ALA A 124 -0.38 -7.79 -8.98
CA ALA A 124 -0.40 -9.14 -9.54
C ALA A 124 0.57 -9.35 -10.72
N VAL A 125 1.15 -8.28 -11.26
CA VAL A 125 1.99 -8.30 -12.47
C VAL A 125 3.33 -7.64 -12.15
N SER A 126 4.41 -8.33 -12.53
CA SER A 126 5.83 -7.89 -12.50
C SER A 126 6.16 -6.93 -11.35
N VAL A 127 6.41 -7.50 -10.17
CA VAL A 127 6.91 -6.75 -9.01
C VAL A 127 8.42 -6.50 -9.20
N PRO A 128 8.90 -5.25 -9.17
CA PRO A 128 10.33 -4.95 -9.26
C PRO A 128 11.14 -5.66 -8.18
N ASP A 129 12.36 -6.10 -8.51
CA ASP A 129 13.24 -6.84 -7.58
C ASP A 129 13.50 -6.07 -6.27
N ILE A 130 13.59 -4.75 -6.34
CA ILE A 130 13.74 -3.88 -5.17
C ILE A 130 12.57 -4.02 -4.19
N LEU A 131 11.33 -4.16 -4.68
CA LEU A 131 10.18 -4.41 -3.81
C LEU A 131 10.28 -5.81 -3.18
N HIS A 132 10.72 -6.82 -3.93
CA HIS A 132 10.96 -8.15 -3.34
C HIS A 132 11.97 -8.10 -2.20
N GLN A 133 13.06 -7.35 -2.36
CA GLN A 133 14.06 -7.15 -1.31
C GLN A 133 13.48 -6.40 -0.10
N MET A 134 12.78 -5.29 -0.33
CA MET A 134 12.15 -4.52 0.75
C MET A 134 11.12 -5.32 1.54
N LEU A 135 10.34 -6.17 0.87
CA LEU A 135 9.30 -6.95 1.52
C LEU A 135 9.85 -8.19 2.23
N SER A 136 11.07 -8.62 1.90
CA SER A 136 11.70 -9.79 2.52
C SER A 136 11.97 -9.62 4.02
N VAL A 137 12.09 -8.38 4.52
CA VAL A 137 12.30 -8.09 5.95
C VAL A 137 11.00 -8.02 6.75
N LEU A 138 9.85 -8.06 6.06
CA LEU A 138 8.55 -8.01 6.71
C LEU A 138 8.24 -9.34 7.40
N THR A 139 7.44 -9.27 8.45
CA THR A 139 7.04 -10.46 9.19
C THR A 139 6.01 -11.27 8.41
N ASN A 140 6.27 -12.56 8.26
CA ASN A 140 5.24 -13.51 7.85
C ASN A 140 4.32 -13.73 9.05
N THR A 141 3.17 -13.07 9.06
CA THR A 141 2.16 -13.39 10.06
C THR A 141 1.62 -14.79 9.76
N PRO A 142 1.75 -15.75 10.70
CA PRO A 142 1.11 -17.04 10.51
C PRO A 142 -0.39 -16.77 10.38
N HIS A 143 -0.96 -17.16 9.23
CA HIS A 143 -2.40 -17.12 9.03
C HIS A 143 -2.99 -18.00 10.12
N LYS A 144 -3.50 -17.42 11.22
CA LYS A 144 -4.29 -18.19 12.17
C LYS A 144 -5.47 -18.70 11.35
N PRO A 145 -5.60 -20.02 11.09
CA PRO A 145 -6.77 -20.51 10.41
C PRO A 145 -7.95 -20.00 11.23
N GLY A 146 -8.77 -19.14 10.62
CA GLY A 146 -9.93 -18.56 11.29
C GLY A 146 -10.63 -19.72 11.97
N HIS A 147 -10.85 -19.61 13.28
CA HIS A 147 -11.35 -20.68 14.14
C HIS A 147 -12.19 -21.64 13.30
N MET A 148 -11.73 -22.89 13.14
CA MET A 148 -12.58 -23.94 12.62
C MET A 148 -13.74 -24.06 13.59
N GLY A 149 -14.73 -23.18 13.42
CA GLY A 149 -16.01 -23.30 14.04
C GLY A 149 -16.48 -24.67 13.61
N LEU A 150 -16.61 -25.56 14.60
CA LEU A 150 -17.30 -26.84 14.53
C LEU A 150 -18.18 -26.88 13.29
N LYS A 151 -17.86 -27.74 12.33
CA LYS A 151 -18.51 -27.88 11.00
C LYS A 151 -20.01 -27.59 11.12
N ARG A 152 -20.40 -26.33 10.96
CA ARG A 152 -21.81 -25.94 10.90
C ARG A 152 -22.27 -26.34 9.52
N THR A 153 -23.28 -27.19 9.46
CA THR A 153 -24.02 -27.45 8.23
C THR A 153 -24.52 -26.10 7.71
N HIS A 154 -23.94 -25.64 6.60
CA HIS A 154 -24.34 -24.38 5.99
C HIS A 154 -25.77 -24.50 5.48
N SER A 155 -26.60 -23.50 5.76
CA SER A 155 -27.93 -23.46 5.15
C SER A 155 -27.82 -23.29 3.63
N PRO A 156 -28.80 -23.77 2.84
CA PRO A 156 -28.79 -23.58 1.38
C PRO A 156 -28.57 -22.13 0.94
N GLN A 157 -29.09 -21.17 1.71
CA GLN A 157 -28.91 -19.73 1.45
C GLN A 157 -27.47 -19.24 1.70
N GLU A 158 -26.77 -19.81 2.67
CA GLU A 158 -25.36 -19.48 2.93
C GLU A 158 -24.45 -20.02 1.82
N VAL A 159 -24.73 -21.23 1.34
CA VAL A 159 -24.04 -21.83 0.19
C VAL A 159 -24.24 -20.96 -1.05
N TRP A 160 -25.48 -20.56 -1.33
CA TRP A 160 -25.80 -19.70 -2.46
C TRP A 160 -25.08 -18.34 -2.39
N ARG A 161 -25.05 -17.70 -1.21
CA ARG A 161 -24.30 -16.45 -0.99
C ARG A 161 -22.78 -16.61 -1.11
N ARG A 162 -22.22 -17.77 -0.74
CA ARG A 162 -20.80 -18.08 -0.95
C ARG A 162 -20.48 -18.33 -2.42
N TRP A 163 -21.35 -19.05 -3.13
CA TRP A 163 -21.24 -19.27 -4.57
C TRP A 163 -21.21 -17.95 -5.36
N HIS A 164 -22.15 -17.04 -5.05
CA HIS A 164 -22.19 -15.72 -5.70
C HIS A 164 -20.97 -14.84 -5.38
N ARG A 165 -20.34 -15.04 -4.21
CA ARG A 165 -19.06 -14.38 -3.87
C ARG A 165 -17.90 -14.98 -4.64
N LEU A 166 -17.88 -16.31 -4.82
CA LEU A 166 -16.87 -16.99 -5.61
C LEU A 166 -16.93 -16.54 -7.07
N GLN A 167 -18.11 -16.52 -7.68
CA GLN A 167 -18.31 -16.05 -9.06
C GLN A 167 -17.83 -14.60 -9.27
N ARG A 168 -18.09 -13.71 -8.30
CA ARG A 168 -17.57 -12.34 -8.36
C ARG A 168 -16.05 -12.29 -8.29
N ARG A 169 -15.42 -13.19 -7.51
CA ARG A 169 -13.97 -13.27 -7.37
C ARG A 169 -13.29 -13.83 -8.62
N THR A 170 -13.86 -14.88 -9.23
CA THR A 170 -13.35 -15.44 -10.49
C THR A 170 -13.46 -14.42 -11.62
N HIS A 171 -14.61 -13.76 -11.77
CA HIS A 171 -14.79 -12.71 -12.77
C HIS A 171 -13.87 -11.50 -12.57
N ARG A 172 -13.55 -11.13 -11.31
CA ARG A 172 -12.58 -10.06 -11.01
C ARG A 172 -11.15 -10.45 -11.36
N ASN A 173 -10.82 -11.74 -11.30
CA ASN A 173 -9.49 -12.28 -11.52
C ASN A 173 -9.27 -12.79 -12.96
N GLY A 174 -10.27 -12.70 -13.84
CA GLY A 174 -10.18 -13.14 -15.24
C GLY A 174 -10.06 -14.66 -15.43
N ILE A 175 -10.59 -15.45 -14.48
CA ILE A 175 -10.65 -16.92 -14.52
C ILE A 175 -12.09 -17.36 -14.79
#